data_AF-A0A0L0AQF4-F1
#
_entry.id   AF-A0A0L0AQF4-F1
#
_cell.length_a   1.000
_cell.length_b   1.000
_cell.length_c   1.000
_cell.angle_alpha   90.00
_cell.angle_beta   90.00
_cell.angle_gamma   90.00
#
_symmetry.space_group_name_H-M   'P 1'
#
loop_
_entity.id
_entity.type
_entity.pdbx_description
1 polymer ?
#
loop_
_entity_poly.entity_id
_entity_poly.type
_entity_poly.pdbx_seq_one_letter_code
_entity_poly.pdbx_strand_id
1 'polypeptide(L)' 'MSLGYGHDDAGQKVISEIMQDLLSRKTAVNNKDIILELVVRLETEKDIVKLDIYRSALEMVVLNTPDDI' A
#
# COMPACT_ATOMS: atom_id res chain seq x y z
N MET A 1 -26.16 -3.85 10.52
CA MET A 1 -25.08 -4.85 10.54
C MET A 1 -24.17 -4.51 9.37
N SER A 2 -23.19 -3.63 9.60
CA SER A 2 -22.28 -3.20 8.54
C SER A 2 -21.25 -4.29 8.33
N LEU A 3 -21.40 -5.07 7.27
CA LEU A 3 -20.33 -5.90 6.73
C LEU A 3 -19.31 -4.94 6.11
N GLY A 4 -18.42 -4.38 6.95
CA GLY A 4 -17.20 -3.74 6.51
C GLY A 4 -16.29 -4.84 5.96
N TYR A 5 -16.43 -5.11 4.66
CA TYR A 5 -15.61 -6.08 3.95
C TYR A 5 -14.13 -5.77 4.17
N GLY A 6 -13.34 -6.80 4.49
CA GLY A 6 -11.94 -6.74 4.93
C GLY A 6 -10.93 -6.28 3.86
N HIS A 7 -11.29 -5.31 3.03
CA HIS A 7 -10.39 -4.63 2.11
C HIS A 7 -9.36 -3.81 2.87
N ASP A 8 -9.79 -3.14 3.95
CA ASP A 8 -8.92 -2.30 4.76
C ASP A 8 -7.80 -3.09 5.46
N ASP A 9 -8.09 -4.31 5.92
CA ASP A 9 -7.11 -5.21 6.56
C ASP A 9 -6.06 -5.74 5.56
N ALA A 10 -6.50 -6.07 4.33
CA ALA A 10 -5.60 -6.56 3.30
C ALA A 10 -4.64 -5.46 2.81
N GLY A 11 -5.15 -4.24 2.61
CA GLY A 11 -4.32 -3.08 2.25
C GLY A 11 -3.30 -2.76 3.34
N GLN A 12 -3.73 -2.75 4.61
CA GLN A 12 -2.84 -2.52 5.75
C GLN A 12 -1.72 -3.57 5.86
N LYS A 13 -2.04 -4.85 5.62
CA LYS A 13 -1.04 -5.93 5.58
C LYS A 13 -0.02 -5.73 4.48
N VAL A 14 -0.45 -5.41 3.27
CA VAL A 14 0.45 -5.13 2.15
C VAL A 14 1.38 -3.96 2.47
N ILE A 15 0.89 -2.89 3.10
CA ILE A 15 1.72 -1.76 3.53
C ILE A 15 2.78 -2.22 4.53
N SER A 16 2.40 -3.03 5.53
CA SER A 16 3.35 -3.59 6.51
C SER A 16 4.38 -4.51 5.87
N GLU A 17 4.00 -5.32 4.89
CA GLU A 17 4.92 -6.18 4.13
C GLU A 17 5.91 -5.35 3.31
N ILE A 18 5.42 -4.35 2.57
CA ILE A 18 6.25 -3.41 1.80
C ILE A 18 7.21 -2.65 2.70
N MET A 19 6.74 -2.19 3.87
CA MET A 19 7.58 -1.47 4.82
C MET A 19 8.72 -2.35 5.33
N GLN A 20 8.45 -3.61 5.69
CA GLN A 20 9.49 -4.55 6.13
C GLN A 20 10.48 -4.88 5.01
N ASP A 21 9.99 -5.11 3.81
CA ASP A 21 10.80 -5.37 2.61
C ASP A 21 11.73 -4.18 2.28
N LEU A 22 11.20 -2.96 2.37
CA LEU A 22 11.98 -1.72 2.21
C LEU A 22 13.00 -1.56 3.35
N LEU A 23 12.62 -1.78 4.62
CA LEU A 23 13.54 -1.71 5.76
C LEU A 23 14.69 -2.72 5.67
N SER A 24 14.48 -3.86 4.99
CA SER A 24 15.54 -4.83 4.75
C SER A 24 16.62 -4.32 3.76
N ARG A 25 16.31 -3.33 2.91
CA ARG A 25 17.23 -2.79 1.90
C ARG A 25 17.71 -1.35 2.19
N LYS A 26 17.10 -0.65 3.15
CA LYS A 26 17.49 0.72 3.51
C LYS A 26 17.18 1.07 4.97
N THR A 27 17.92 2.04 5.49
CA THR A 27 17.88 2.44 6.91
C THR A 27 16.58 3.11 7.35
N ALA A 28 15.86 3.79 6.45
CA ALA A 28 14.61 4.48 6.77
C ALA A 28 13.61 4.39 5.62
N VAL A 29 12.33 4.18 5.94
CA VAL A 29 11.21 4.11 5.00
C VAL A 29 10.27 5.28 5.22
N ASN A 30 10.01 6.05 4.15
CA ASN A 30 9.04 7.14 4.17
C ASN A 30 7.84 6.77 3.28
N ASN A 31 6.73 7.50 3.41
CA ASN A 31 5.51 7.25 2.62
C ASN A 31 5.78 7.27 1.11
N LYS A 32 6.68 8.15 0.62
CA LYS A 32 7.08 8.22 -0.79
C LYS A 32 7.66 6.90 -1.31
N ASP A 33 8.41 6.17 -0.49
CA ASP A 33 9.00 4.89 -0.89
C ASP A 33 7.95 3.78 -0.95
N ILE A 34 7.00 3.79 -0.02
CA ILE A 34 5.88 2.85 0.00
C ILE A 34 4.98 3.09 -1.22
N ILE A 35 4.69 4.36 -1.53
CA ILE A 35 3.94 4.76 -2.73
C ILE A 35 4.65 4.28 -3.99
N LEU A 36 5.96 4.51 -4.12
CA LEU A 36 6.72 4.08 -5.29
C LEU A 36 6.68 2.56 -5.47
N GLU A 37 6.88 1.80 -4.39
CA GLU A 37 6.81 0.34 -4.42
C GLU A 37 5.41 -0.16 -4.81
N LEU A 38 4.35 0.46 -4.29
CA LEU A 38 2.96 0.13 -4.65
C LEU A 38 2.67 0.40 -6.13
N VAL A 39 3.17 1.51 -6.68
CA VAL A 39 3.03 1.83 -8.11
C VAL A 39 3.71 0.77 -8.98
N VAL A 40 4.96 0.39 -8.65
CA VAL A 40 5.67 -0.67 -9.39
C VAL A 40 4.90 -1.99 -9.37
N ARG A 41 4.32 -2.36 -8.22
CA ARG A 41 3.49 -3.58 -8.10
C ARG A 41 2.19 -3.47 -8.90
N LEU A 42 1.55 -2.30 -8.92
CA LEU A 42 0.35 -2.05 -9.72
C LEU A 42 0.63 -2.15 -11.23
N GLU A 43 1.81 -1.75 -11.69
CA GLU A 43 2.18 -1.80 -13.11
C GLU A 43 2.60 -3.21 -13.57
N THR A 44 3.05 -4.06 -12.65
CA THR A 44 3.60 -5.39 -12.96
C THR A 44 2.65 -6.55 -12.63
N GLU A 45 1.68 -6.33 -11.74
CA GLU A 45 0.70 -7.34 -11.34
C GLU A 45 -0.43 -7.48 -12.38
N LYS A 46 -0.87 -8.72 -12.59
CA LYS A 46 -1.93 -9.08 -13.55
C LYS A 46 -3.16 -9.62 -12.87
N ASP A 47 -3.03 -10.06 -11.61
CA ASP A 47 -4.15 -10.50 -10.80
C ASP A 47 -5.01 -9.31 -10.38
N ILE A 48 -6.26 -9.29 -10.85
CA ILE A 48 -7.19 -8.19 -10.61
C ILE A 48 -7.56 -8.02 -9.13
N VAL A 49 -7.51 -9.08 -8.32
CA VAL A 49 -7.80 -9.02 -6.88
C VAL A 49 -6.63 -8.38 -6.15
N LYS A 50 -5.39 -8.76 -6.50
CA LYS A 50 -4.20 -8.11 -5.93
C LYS A 50 -4.07 -6.65 -6.35
N LEU A 51 -4.39 -6.32 -7.60
CA LEU A 51 -4.42 -4.94 -8.06
C LEU A 51 -5.40 -4.10 -7.23
N ASP A 52 -6.56 -4.65 -6.87
CA ASP A 52 -7.55 -3.98 -6.03
C ASP A 52 -7.04 -3.74 -4.59
N ILE A 53 -6.31 -4.71 -4.03
CA ILE A 53 -5.65 -4.56 -2.72
C ILE A 53 -4.54 -3.49 -2.79
N TYR A 54 -3.73 -3.49 -3.85
CA TYR A 54 -2.66 -2.49 -4.03
C TYR A 54 -3.21 -1.08 -4.23
N ARG A 55 -4.36 -0.93 -4.92
CA ARG A 55 -5.03 0.38 -5.05
C ARG A 55 -5.49 0.90 -3.69
N SER A 56 -6.17 0.09 -2.89
CA SER A 56 -6.62 0.49 -1.56
C SER A 56 -5.45 0.80 -0.62
N ALA A 57 -4.38 -0.01 -0.66
CA ALA A 57 -3.15 0.28 0.08
C ALA A 57 -2.54 1.63 -0.33
N LEU A 58 -2.52 1.93 -1.64
CA LEU A 58 -2.02 3.20 -2.14
C LEU A 58 -2.88 4.38 -1.68
N GLU A 59 -4.21 4.25 -1.77
CA GLU A 59 -5.16 5.26 -1.28
C GLU A 59 -4.94 5.54 0.21
N MET A 60 -4.78 4.52 1.04
CA MET A 60 -4.50 4.71 2.48
C MET A 60 -3.21 5.48 2.71
N VAL A 61 -2.11 5.11 2.05
CA VAL A 61 -0.82 5.79 2.25
C VAL A 61 -0.91 7.23 1.78
N VAL A 62 -1.54 7.49 0.63
CA VAL A 62 -1.75 8.85 0.11
C VAL A 62 -2.62 9.69 1.06
N LEU A 63 -3.76 9.17 1.52
CA LEU A 63 -4.66 9.86 2.45
C LEU A 63 -4.00 10.16 3.82
N ASN A 64 -3.09 9.31 4.27
CA ASN A 64 -2.34 9.51 5.51
C ASN A 64 -1.09 10.39 5.32
N THR A 65 -0.75 10.77 4.09
CA THR A 65 0.36 11.69 3.82
C THR A 65 -0.24 13.11 3.75
N PRO A 66 0.06 14.01 4.69
CA PRO A 66 -0.52 15.36 4.76
C PRO A 66 0.08 16.32 3.72
N ASP A 67 0.42 15.84 2.54
CA ASP A 67 0.87 16.66 1.42
C ASP A 67 -0.35 16.92 0.51
N ASP A 68 -0.81 18.17 0.49
CA ASP A 68 -1.80 18.82 -0.41
C ASP A 68 -3.30 18.93 0.04
N ILE A 69 -3.57 19.87 0.98
CA ILE A 69 -4.69 20.85 0.89
C ILE A 69 -4.13 22.23 1.24
#